data_AF-X1ST01-F1
#
_entry.id   AF-X1ST01-F1
#
_cell.length_a   1.000
_cell.length_b   1.000
_cell.length_c   1.000
_cell.angle_alpha   90.00
_cell.angle_beta   90.00
_cell.angle_gamma   90.00
#
_symmetry.space_group_name_H-M   'P 1'
#
loop_
_entity.id
_entity.type
_entity.pdbx_description
1 polymer ?
#
loop_
_entity_poly.entity_id
_entity_poly.type
_entity_poly.pdbx_seq_one_letter_code
_entity_poly.pdbx_strand_id
1 'polypeptide(L)'
;SNPFLLTVLSGTAGIYRQPVAASTVTSASVADGSWHHYAVTLKSASAGIATRFYVDGALNNETTLGTVGINDFDSTTLRAYVGALITAVSGTTTPSATQAGDGKLSGSLDEFRYWKTQRSSKQIGRFWFTQVGGGVNSDPQPFIDTAESGNVDLGVYFKFNEGITGRTSTDEVVLDYSGRVSNGAWTGYTSNSRNTGSAIVSSSAAIKEFRDPIIYSFHPAVEALNSSLKLSGSAHDGLNNASVYNSIPTWITEDDIEGQRELLSLTQIMSSYFDTLQ
;
A
#
# COMPACT_ATOMS: atom_id res chain seq x y z
N SER A 1 28.96 -3.13 -14.93
CA SER A 1 27.79 -3.24 -15.81
C SER A 1 26.65 -2.43 -15.21
N ASN A 2 25.74 -1.90 -16.04
CA ASN A 2 24.57 -1.18 -15.53
C ASN A 2 23.57 -2.19 -14.93
N PRO A 3 23.17 -2.05 -13.65
CA PRO A 3 22.27 -3.01 -13.01
C PRO A 3 20.81 -2.86 -13.44
N PHE A 4 20.41 -1.70 -13.98
CA PHE A 4 19.03 -1.44 -14.42
C PHE A 4 18.93 -1.52 -15.94
N LEU A 5 18.38 -2.64 -16.41
CA LEU A 5 18.09 -2.88 -17.82
C LEU A 5 16.59 -2.88 -18.05
N LEU A 6 16.16 -2.14 -19.05
CA LEU A 6 14.75 -1.98 -19.37
C LEU A 6 14.42 -2.57 -20.74
N THR A 7 13.31 -3.29 -20.79
CA THR A 7 12.69 -3.76 -22.04
C THR A 7 11.26 -3.22 -22.07
N VAL A 8 10.91 -2.55 -23.17
CA VAL A 8 9.56 -1.99 -23.41
C VAL A 8 9.25 -2.22 -24.88
N LEU A 9 8.27 -3.07 -25.17
CA LEU A 9 7.96 -3.49 -26.52
C LEU A 9 6.46 -3.42 -26.78
N SER A 10 6.08 -2.99 -27.98
CA SER A 10 4.75 -3.15 -28.57
C SER A 10 4.94 -3.81 -29.94
N GLY A 11 4.67 -5.11 -30.02
CA GLY A 11 5.10 -5.94 -31.15
C GLY A 11 6.62 -5.92 -31.32
N THR A 12 7.12 -5.52 -32.49
CA THR A 12 8.56 -5.37 -32.79
C THR A 12 9.09 -3.95 -32.53
N ALA A 13 8.24 -3.01 -32.11
CA ALA A 13 8.63 -1.63 -31.83
C ALA A 13 8.99 -1.44 -30.36
N GLY A 14 10.00 -0.62 -30.08
CA GLY A 14 10.42 -0.25 -28.73
C GLY A 14 11.90 -0.52 -28.47
N ILE A 15 12.21 -0.91 -27.23
CA ILE A 15 13.57 -1.09 -26.73
C ILE A 15 13.73 -2.44 -26.04
N TYR A 16 14.90 -3.05 -26.21
CA TYR A 16 15.24 -4.32 -25.57
C TYR A 16 16.52 -4.18 -24.75
N ARG A 17 16.44 -4.54 -23.46
CA ARG A 17 17.54 -4.57 -22.49
C ARG A 17 18.46 -3.34 -22.53
N GLN A 18 17.87 -2.15 -22.61
CA GLN A 18 18.62 -0.91 -22.64
C GLN A 18 18.99 -0.46 -21.23
N PRO A 19 20.23 0.00 -20.99
CA PRO A 19 20.63 0.58 -19.71
C PRO A 19 19.91 1.92 -19.50
N VAL A 20 19.38 2.14 -18.29
CA VAL A 20 18.65 3.38 -17.96
C VAL A 20 19.40 4.27 -16.97
N ALA A 21 20.22 3.70 -16.10
CA ALA A 21 20.98 4.46 -15.11
C ALA A 21 22.27 5.07 -15.69
N ALA A 22 22.81 6.10 -15.03
CA ALA A 22 24.17 6.57 -15.31
C ALA A 22 25.22 5.51 -14.91
N SER A 23 26.43 5.63 -15.44
CA SER A 23 27.55 4.70 -15.13
C SER A 23 27.97 4.70 -13.65
N THR A 24 27.55 5.71 -12.89
CA THR A 24 27.77 5.80 -11.43
C THR A 24 26.96 4.79 -10.64
N VAL A 25 25.86 4.27 -11.20
CA VAL A 25 25.03 3.24 -10.55
C VAL A 25 25.58 1.86 -10.92
N THR A 26 26.04 1.13 -9.91
CA THR A 26 26.67 -0.18 -10.06
C THR A 26 25.92 -1.24 -9.28
N SER A 27 26.13 -2.52 -9.57
CA SER A 27 25.52 -3.60 -8.78
C SER A 27 25.90 -3.50 -7.29
N ALA A 28 27.11 -3.03 -6.97
CA ALA A 28 27.55 -2.83 -5.58
C ALA A 28 26.81 -1.68 -4.89
N SER A 29 26.48 -0.61 -5.61
CA SER A 29 25.72 0.51 -5.05
C SER A 29 24.21 0.24 -4.95
N VAL A 30 23.72 -0.86 -5.52
CA VAL A 30 22.32 -1.30 -5.42
C VAL A 30 22.16 -2.39 -4.35
N ALA A 31 23.17 -3.24 -4.20
CA ALA A 31 23.20 -4.33 -3.22
C ALA A 31 24.11 -4.00 -2.03
N ASP A 32 24.07 -2.75 -1.56
CA ASP A 32 24.89 -2.26 -0.45
C ASP A 32 24.30 -2.58 0.94
N GLY A 33 23.09 -3.15 0.99
CA GLY A 33 22.37 -3.47 2.21
C GLY A 33 21.52 -2.32 2.77
N SER A 34 21.40 -1.21 2.01
CA SER A 34 20.62 -0.03 2.38
C SER A 34 19.30 0.04 1.60
N TRP A 35 18.33 0.76 2.14
CA TRP A 35 17.12 1.10 1.41
C TRP A 35 17.39 2.28 0.46
N HIS A 36 17.07 2.10 -0.82
CA HIS A 36 17.10 3.14 -1.83
C HIS A 36 15.76 3.23 -2.56
N HIS A 37 15.39 4.44 -2.95
CA HIS A 37 14.28 4.67 -3.85
C HIS A 37 14.78 4.73 -5.30
N TYR A 38 14.20 3.90 -6.17
CA TYR A 38 14.42 3.96 -7.60
C TYR A 38 13.13 4.31 -8.33
N ALA A 39 13.22 5.27 -9.25
CA ALA A 39 12.13 5.55 -10.19
C ALA A 39 12.64 5.54 -11.63
N VAL A 40 11.83 4.94 -12.50
CA VAL A 40 12.03 4.97 -13.95
C VAL A 40 10.78 5.56 -14.57
N THR A 41 10.93 6.56 -15.43
CA THR A 41 9.81 7.12 -16.18
C THR A 41 10.03 6.92 -17.67
N LEU A 42 8.93 6.74 -18.39
CA LEU A 42 8.91 6.45 -19.82
C LEU A 42 7.83 7.29 -20.47
N LYS A 43 8.15 7.91 -21.60
CA LYS A 43 7.18 8.61 -22.44
C LYS A 43 7.45 8.27 -23.90
N SER A 44 6.49 7.57 -24.50
CA SER A 44 6.51 7.26 -25.93
C SER A 44 6.46 8.55 -26.76
N ALA A 45 7.29 8.65 -27.79
CA ALA A 45 7.34 9.77 -28.72
C ALA A 45 7.82 9.30 -30.11
N SER A 46 7.68 10.15 -31.12
CA SER A 46 8.11 9.82 -32.49
C SER A 46 9.61 9.55 -32.63
N ALA A 47 10.44 10.17 -31.79
CA ALA A 47 11.90 10.04 -31.81
C ALA A 47 12.46 8.98 -30.84
N GLY A 48 11.59 8.12 -30.28
CA GLY A 48 11.99 7.13 -29.27
C GLY A 48 11.20 7.27 -27.97
N ILE A 49 11.74 6.68 -26.90
CA ILE A 49 11.13 6.66 -25.57
C ILE A 49 11.95 7.57 -24.65
N ALA A 50 11.41 8.74 -24.33
CA ALA A 50 12.02 9.66 -23.38
C ALA A 50 12.01 9.01 -21.98
N THR A 51 13.20 8.74 -21.46
CA THR A 51 13.43 7.93 -20.27
C THR A 51 14.20 8.73 -19.23
N ARG A 52 13.71 8.71 -17.99
CA ARG A 52 14.43 9.31 -16.84
C ARG A 52 14.58 8.29 -15.73
N PHE A 53 15.78 8.20 -15.17
CA PHE A 53 16.13 7.34 -14.05
C PHE A 53 16.48 8.20 -12.83
N TYR A 54 15.97 7.82 -11.66
CA TYR A 54 16.14 8.54 -10.41
C TYR A 54 16.61 7.61 -9.31
N VAL A 55 17.44 8.15 -8.42
CA VAL A 55 17.88 7.51 -7.18
C VAL A 55 17.59 8.49 -6.05
N ASP A 56 16.87 8.05 -5.02
CA ASP A 56 16.55 8.84 -3.81
C ASP A 56 15.97 10.22 -4.14
N GLY A 57 15.05 10.24 -5.12
CA GLY A 57 14.38 11.44 -5.61
C GLY A 57 15.17 12.31 -6.60
N ALA A 58 16.49 12.12 -6.70
CA ALA A 58 17.36 12.89 -7.58
C ALA A 58 17.41 12.29 -9.00
N LEU A 59 17.39 13.15 -10.02
CA LEU A 59 17.56 12.72 -11.41
C LEU A 59 19.00 12.23 -11.59
N ASN A 60 19.16 10.95 -11.92
CA ASN A 60 20.46 10.34 -12.14
C ASN A 60 20.82 10.29 -13.64
N ASN A 61 19.83 10.04 -14.51
CA ASN A 61 20.05 10.01 -15.95
C ASN A 61 18.78 10.39 -16.72
N GLU A 62 18.94 11.06 -17.86
CA GLU A 62 17.87 11.39 -18.81
C GLU A 62 18.37 11.11 -20.23
N THR A 63 17.61 10.33 -20.99
CA THR A 63 17.96 9.94 -22.35
C THR A 63 16.72 9.56 -23.16
N THR A 64 16.83 9.62 -24.48
CA THR A 64 15.82 9.06 -25.38
C THR A 64 16.33 7.72 -25.89
N LEU A 65 15.61 6.64 -25.58
CA LEU A 65 15.99 5.29 -25.98
C LEU A 65 15.24 4.84 -27.24
N GLY A 66 15.92 4.08 -28.09
CA GLY A 66 15.37 3.63 -29.38
C GLY A 66 15.26 4.76 -30.40
N THR A 67 14.67 4.45 -31.54
CA THR A 67 14.44 5.40 -32.65
C THR A 67 12.97 5.69 -32.90
N VAL A 68 12.08 4.91 -32.29
CA VAL A 68 10.62 5.03 -32.38
C VAL A 68 9.99 4.76 -31.02
N GLY A 69 8.85 5.37 -30.76
CA GLY A 69 8.03 5.08 -29.60
C GLY A 69 7.34 3.72 -29.67
N ILE A 70 6.59 3.40 -28.62
CA ILE A 70 5.63 2.29 -28.59
C ILE A 70 4.22 2.80 -28.86
N ASN A 71 3.41 1.95 -29.50
CA ASN A 71 1.98 2.18 -29.71
C ASN A 71 1.18 1.83 -28.44
N ASP A 72 -0.08 2.23 -28.43
CA ASP A 72 -1.02 1.91 -27.37
C ASP A 72 -1.15 0.39 -27.16
N PHE A 73 -1.39 0.02 -25.91
CA PHE A 73 -1.65 -1.36 -25.52
C PHE A 73 -3.15 -1.60 -25.53
N ASP A 74 -3.69 -2.10 -26.65
CA ASP A 74 -5.09 -2.50 -26.75
C ASP A 74 -5.26 -3.94 -26.24
N SER A 75 -5.20 -4.10 -24.91
CA SER A 75 -5.40 -5.40 -24.27
C SER A 75 -6.29 -5.26 -23.03
N THR A 76 -7.34 -6.08 -22.99
CA THR A 76 -8.25 -6.20 -21.85
C THR A 76 -7.69 -7.09 -20.73
N THR A 77 -6.50 -7.67 -20.89
CA THR A 77 -5.91 -8.62 -19.92
C THR A 77 -4.46 -8.26 -19.57
N LEU A 78 -4.23 -7.03 -19.12
CA LEU A 78 -2.93 -6.66 -18.56
C LEU A 78 -2.66 -7.49 -17.31
N ARG A 79 -1.49 -8.11 -17.27
CA ARG A 79 -0.99 -8.86 -16.11
C ARG A 79 0.40 -8.34 -15.78
N ALA A 80 0.74 -8.29 -14.50
CA ALA A 80 2.05 -7.86 -14.03
C ALA A 80 2.47 -8.70 -12.83
N TYR A 81 3.76 -9.04 -12.76
CA TYR A 81 4.41 -9.54 -11.56
C TYR A 81 5.44 -8.54 -11.09
N VAL A 82 5.55 -8.39 -9.78
CA VAL A 82 6.63 -7.65 -9.13
C VAL A 82 7.64 -8.68 -8.63
N GLY A 83 8.89 -8.55 -9.06
CA GLY A 83 9.98 -9.40 -8.59
C GLY A 83 10.02 -10.82 -9.17
N ALA A 84 9.34 -11.10 -10.30
CA ALA A 84 9.46 -12.36 -11.03
C ALA A 84 9.05 -12.19 -12.50
N LEU A 85 9.43 -13.14 -13.36
CA LEU A 85 9.01 -13.18 -14.76
C LEU A 85 7.54 -13.58 -14.90
N ILE A 86 6.79 -12.89 -15.77
CA ILE A 86 5.39 -13.21 -16.03
C ILE A 86 5.19 -14.33 -17.05
N THR A 87 6.20 -14.56 -17.89
CA THR A 87 6.19 -15.56 -18.95
C THR A 87 7.62 -16.03 -19.18
N ALA A 88 7.75 -17.20 -19.83
CA ALA A 88 9.03 -17.68 -20.27
C ALA A 88 9.70 -16.69 -21.24
N VAL A 89 11.03 -16.64 -21.22
CA VAL A 89 11.80 -15.80 -22.13
C VAL A 89 11.68 -16.37 -23.55
N SER A 90 11.30 -15.52 -24.51
CA SER A 90 11.13 -15.91 -25.92
C SER A 90 12.41 -16.56 -26.48
N GLY A 91 12.26 -17.65 -27.25
CA GLY A 91 13.36 -18.39 -27.87
C GLY A 91 13.93 -19.56 -27.05
N THR A 92 13.33 -19.89 -25.90
CA THR A 92 13.74 -21.05 -25.08
C THR A 92 12.93 -22.30 -25.46
N THR A 93 13.56 -23.33 -26.05
CA THR A 93 12.89 -24.49 -26.68
C THR A 93 13.01 -25.82 -25.90
N THR A 94 13.47 -25.80 -24.65
CA THR A 94 13.73 -27.03 -23.86
C THR A 94 13.16 -26.95 -22.45
N PRO A 95 12.81 -28.08 -21.78
CA PRO A 95 12.12 -28.08 -20.48
C PRO A 95 12.86 -27.42 -19.30
N SER A 96 14.14 -27.07 -19.50
CA SER A 96 15.01 -26.29 -18.59
C SER A 96 14.94 -24.77 -18.83
N ALA A 97 13.97 -24.29 -19.60
CA ALA A 97 13.78 -22.89 -19.93
C ALA A 97 13.40 -22.06 -18.71
N THR A 98 13.89 -20.82 -18.64
CA THR A 98 13.41 -19.80 -17.70
C THR A 98 11.91 -19.60 -17.88
N GLN A 99 11.09 -19.95 -16.88
CA GLN A 99 9.63 -19.97 -16.92
C GLN A 99 9.00 -18.75 -16.24
N ALA A 100 7.66 -18.66 -16.29
CA ALA A 100 6.93 -17.74 -15.42
C ALA A 100 7.23 -18.06 -13.94
N GLY A 101 7.49 -17.03 -13.13
CA GLY A 101 7.90 -17.16 -11.73
C GLY A 101 9.41 -17.26 -11.51
N ASP A 102 10.22 -17.44 -12.55
CA ASP A 102 11.68 -17.42 -12.46
C ASP A 102 12.23 -15.99 -12.39
N GLY A 103 13.54 -15.87 -12.20
CA GLY A 103 14.21 -14.57 -12.09
C GLY A 103 13.78 -13.79 -10.85
N LYS A 104 13.53 -14.52 -9.76
CA LYS A 104 12.99 -13.96 -8.52
C LYS A 104 13.90 -12.85 -7.97
N LEU A 105 13.29 -11.76 -7.54
CA LEU A 105 13.98 -10.71 -6.80
C LEU A 105 14.50 -11.29 -5.49
N SER A 106 15.79 -11.04 -5.23
CA SER A 106 16.41 -11.29 -3.93
C SER A 106 16.61 -9.95 -3.24
N GLY A 107 15.60 -9.50 -2.49
CA GLY A 107 15.62 -8.23 -1.77
C GLY A 107 14.25 -7.91 -1.18
N SER A 108 14.19 -6.83 -0.41
CA SER A 108 12.96 -6.30 0.17
C SER A 108 12.36 -5.22 -0.73
N LEU A 109 11.03 -5.10 -0.72
CA LEU A 109 10.29 -4.05 -1.43
C LEU A 109 9.35 -3.36 -0.45
N ASP A 110 9.20 -2.07 -0.65
CA ASP A 110 8.27 -1.20 0.06
C ASP A 110 7.85 -0.08 -0.93
N GLU A 111 6.67 0.50 -0.75
CA GLU A 111 6.22 1.68 -1.48
C GLU A 111 6.23 1.57 -3.03
N PHE A 112 5.85 0.42 -3.60
CA PHE A 112 5.78 0.25 -5.05
C PHE A 112 4.61 1.03 -5.66
N ARG A 113 4.91 1.84 -6.69
CA ARG A 113 3.93 2.70 -7.37
C ARG A 113 4.07 2.57 -8.88
N TYR A 114 2.94 2.48 -9.56
CA TYR A 114 2.87 2.56 -11.02
C TYR A 114 1.97 3.72 -11.43
N TRP A 115 2.44 4.54 -12.37
CA TRP A 115 1.70 5.68 -12.91
C TRP A 115 1.47 5.48 -14.41
N LYS A 116 0.28 5.83 -14.87
CA LYS A 116 -0.10 5.82 -16.30
C LYS A 116 0.53 6.98 -17.07
N THR A 117 0.98 8.01 -16.38
CA THR A 117 1.62 9.20 -16.97
C THR A 117 3.04 9.38 -16.45
N GLN A 118 3.89 9.97 -17.29
CA GLN A 118 5.27 10.29 -16.90
C GLN A 118 5.26 11.33 -15.78
N ARG A 119 5.81 10.96 -14.62
CA ARG A 119 6.03 11.87 -13.50
C ARG A 119 7.18 12.83 -13.80
N SER A 120 7.01 14.09 -13.39
CA SER A 120 8.06 15.10 -13.46
C SER A 120 9.10 14.91 -12.35
N SER A 121 10.31 15.42 -12.55
CA SER A 121 11.38 15.41 -11.54
C SER A 121 10.94 16.09 -10.24
N LYS A 122 10.14 17.17 -10.33
CA LYS A 122 9.57 17.86 -9.16
C LYS A 122 8.63 16.95 -8.37
N GLN A 123 7.76 16.21 -9.05
CA GLN A 123 6.85 15.27 -8.39
C GLN A 123 7.61 14.12 -7.73
N ILE A 124 8.59 13.54 -8.42
CA ILE A 124 9.42 12.46 -7.86
C ILE A 124 10.22 12.97 -6.66
N GLY A 125 10.95 14.07 -6.81
CA GLY A 125 11.74 14.65 -5.73
C GLY A 125 10.93 15.07 -4.50
N ARG A 126 9.65 15.41 -4.66
CA ARG A 126 8.76 15.76 -3.53
C ARG A 126 8.16 14.53 -2.84
N PHE A 127 7.89 13.45 -3.57
CA PHE A 127 7.05 12.36 -3.08
C PHE A 127 7.75 11.00 -2.96
N TRP A 128 9.06 10.91 -3.23
CA TRP A 128 9.78 9.64 -3.14
C TRP A 128 9.87 9.08 -1.70
N PHE A 129 9.84 9.95 -0.69
CA PHE A 129 9.99 9.62 0.73
C PHE A 129 8.70 9.85 1.54
N THR A 130 7.55 9.93 0.89
CA THR A 130 6.27 10.13 1.57
C THR A 130 5.14 9.46 0.79
N GLN A 131 4.10 9.06 1.50
CA GLN A 131 2.89 8.51 0.90
C GLN A 131 2.19 9.49 -0.04
N VAL A 132 1.49 8.95 -1.03
CA VAL A 132 0.63 9.70 -1.94
C VAL A 132 -0.80 9.24 -1.80
N GLY A 133 -1.76 10.17 -1.79
CA GLY A 133 -3.18 9.82 -1.73
C GLY A 133 -3.64 9.18 -3.04
N GLY A 134 -4.28 8.01 -2.96
CA GLY A 134 -5.01 7.43 -4.08
C GLY A 134 -6.33 8.16 -4.33
N GLY A 135 -7.00 7.80 -5.43
CA GLY A 135 -8.30 8.37 -5.78
C GLY A 135 -8.67 8.16 -7.25
N VAL A 136 -9.98 8.08 -7.47
CA VAL A 136 -10.61 8.09 -8.80
C VAL A 136 -11.53 9.29 -9.01
N ASN A 137 -11.71 10.12 -7.98
CA ASN A 137 -12.52 11.33 -8.06
C ASN A 137 -11.73 12.44 -8.78
N SER A 138 -12.34 12.97 -9.84
CA SER A 138 -12.09 14.33 -10.29
C SER A 138 -13.07 15.21 -9.53
N ASP A 139 -12.61 15.89 -8.47
CA ASP A 139 -13.46 16.83 -7.76
C ASP A 139 -13.33 18.22 -8.42
N PRO A 140 -14.39 18.79 -9.02
CA PRO A 140 -14.43 20.21 -9.22
C PRO A 140 -14.62 20.84 -7.83
N GLN A 141 -13.55 21.38 -7.22
CA GLN A 141 -13.71 22.10 -5.97
C GLN A 141 -14.82 23.15 -6.13
N PRO A 142 -15.77 23.28 -5.19
CA PRO A 142 -16.67 24.41 -5.21
C PRO A 142 -15.80 25.67 -5.11
N PHE A 143 -15.94 26.57 -6.09
CA PHE A 143 -15.25 27.87 -6.21
C PHE A 143 -13.84 27.91 -6.82
N ILE A 144 -13.33 26.83 -7.41
CA ILE A 144 -12.14 26.89 -8.27
C ILE A 144 -12.46 26.20 -9.60
N ASP A 145 -12.27 26.92 -10.71
CA ASP A 145 -12.44 26.44 -12.09
C ASP A 145 -11.37 25.43 -12.53
N THR A 146 -10.41 25.13 -11.67
CA THR A 146 -9.45 24.05 -11.85
C THR A 146 -9.90 22.81 -11.09
N ALA A 147 -10.37 21.80 -11.81
CA ALA A 147 -10.49 20.45 -11.26
C ALA A 147 -9.10 19.97 -10.84
N GLU A 148 -8.81 19.96 -9.54
CA GLU A 148 -7.70 19.20 -9.00
C GLU A 148 -8.13 17.75 -9.06
N SER A 149 -7.75 17.09 -10.15
CA SER A 149 -7.87 15.65 -10.23
C SER A 149 -7.14 15.07 -9.01
N GLY A 150 -7.77 14.14 -8.29
CA GLY A 150 -7.04 13.21 -7.43
C GLY A 150 -5.90 12.57 -8.23
N ASN A 151 -5.00 11.80 -7.61
CA ASN A 151 -3.95 11.09 -8.35
C ASN A 151 -4.55 9.99 -9.28
N VAL A 152 -5.36 10.37 -10.28
CA VAL A 152 -6.15 9.50 -11.16
C VAL A 152 -5.26 8.76 -12.16
N ASP A 153 -4.04 9.24 -12.30
CA ASP A 153 -2.99 8.61 -13.07
C ASP A 153 -2.22 7.55 -12.29
N LEU A 154 -2.39 7.47 -10.97
CA LEU A 154 -1.82 6.39 -10.16
C LEU A 154 -2.57 5.10 -10.50
N GLY A 155 -1.89 4.17 -11.16
CA GLY A 155 -2.47 2.90 -11.59
C GLY A 155 -2.58 1.91 -10.44
N VAL A 156 -1.48 1.66 -9.72
CA VAL A 156 -1.44 0.84 -8.51
C VAL A 156 -0.47 1.42 -7.48
N TYR A 157 -0.75 1.18 -6.21
CA TYR A 157 0.13 1.55 -5.10
C TYR A 157 0.10 0.46 -4.02
N PHE A 158 1.23 -0.23 -3.86
CA PHE A 158 1.42 -1.27 -2.86
C PHE A 158 2.44 -0.83 -1.83
N LYS A 159 2.03 -0.79 -0.57
CA LYS A 159 2.93 -0.44 0.54
C LYS A 159 3.67 -1.65 1.10
N PHE A 160 3.11 -2.85 1.02
CA PHE A 160 3.70 -4.09 1.59
C PHE A 160 3.88 -4.12 3.11
N ASN A 161 3.69 -3.01 3.83
CA ASN A 161 3.82 -2.91 5.28
C ASN A 161 2.48 -3.00 6.03
N GLU A 162 1.44 -3.56 5.40
CA GLU A 162 0.13 -3.79 6.03
C GLU A 162 0.27 -4.64 7.32
N GLY A 163 -0.64 -4.42 8.28
CA GLY A 163 -0.66 -5.18 9.52
C GLY A 163 -0.86 -6.69 9.30
N ILE A 164 -0.18 -7.52 10.10
CA ILE A 164 -0.28 -8.98 10.05
C ILE A 164 -1.49 -9.41 10.88
N THR A 165 -2.49 -10.00 10.22
CA THR A 165 -3.73 -10.45 10.87
C THR A 165 -3.60 -11.81 11.55
N GLY A 166 -2.60 -12.60 11.17
CA GLY A 166 -2.43 -13.99 11.61
C GLY A 166 -3.24 -15.00 10.77
N ARG A 167 -3.98 -14.53 9.76
CA ARG A 167 -4.67 -15.37 8.78
C ARG A 167 -3.93 -15.30 7.45
N THR A 168 -3.30 -16.41 7.06
CA THR A 168 -2.52 -16.47 5.80
C THR A 168 -3.30 -16.02 4.58
N SER A 169 -4.57 -16.42 4.46
CA SER A 169 -5.45 -16.04 3.34
C SER A 169 -5.70 -14.54 3.22
N THR A 170 -5.54 -13.79 4.31
CA THR A 170 -5.64 -12.33 4.33
C THR A 170 -4.25 -11.71 4.13
N ASP A 171 -3.25 -12.24 4.81
CA ASP A 171 -1.91 -11.66 4.85
C ASP A 171 -1.14 -11.85 3.52
N GLU A 172 -1.51 -12.86 2.72
CA GLU A 172 -1.00 -13.07 1.36
C GLU A 172 -1.58 -12.09 0.32
N VAL A 173 -2.58 -11.30 0.69
CA VAL A 173 -3.14 -10.24 -0.17
C VAL A 173 -2.37 -8.93 0.08
N VAL A 174 -1.97 -8.26 -1.00
CA VAL A 174 -1.35 -6.92 -0.96
C VAL A 174 -2.41 -5.91 -1.35
N LEU A 175 -2.70 -4.95 -0.49
CA LEU A 175 -3.75 -3.96 -0.69
C LEU A 175 -3.31 -2.88 -1.68
N ASP A 176 -4.21 -2.51 -2.58
CA ASP A 176 -4.02 -1.38 -3.49
C ASP A 176 -4.51 -0.06 -2.88
N TYR A 177 -3.56 0.82 -2.58
CA TYR A 177 -3.79 2.15 -2.03
C TYR A 177 -4.05 3.22 -3.10
N SER A 178 -4.12 2.85 -4.39
CA SER A 178 -4.40 3.79 -5.48
C SER A 178 -5.88 4.16 -5.61
N GLY A 179 -6.78 3.38 -5.01
CA GLY A 179 -8.23 3.53 -5.13
C GLY A 179 -8.87 2.79 -6.32
N ARG A 180 -8.12 1.92 -7.02
CA ARG A 180 -8.62 1.12 -8.17
C ARG A 180 -8.94 -0.34 -7.82
N VAL A 181 -8.84 -0.71 -6.55
CA VAL A 181 -9.14 -2.06 -6.03
C VAL A 181 -8.37 -3.14 -6.81
N SER A 182 -7.13 -2.85 -7.18
CA SER A 182 -6.25 -3.76 -7.91
C SER A 182 -5.32 -4.51 -6.96
N ASN A 183 -5.88 -5.16 -5.94
CA ASN A 183 -5.12 -5.87 -4.92
C ASN A 183 -4.22 -6.96 -5.52
N GLY A 184 -2.99 -7.05 -5.02
CA GLY A 184 -2.03 -8.07 -5.42
C GLY A 184 -2.21 -9.39 -4.66
N ALA A 185 -1.77 -10.48 -5.27
CA ALA A 185 -1.65 -11.79 -4.62
C ALA A 185 -0.17 -12.16 -4.45
N TRP A 186 0.26 -12.41 -3.21
CA TRP A 186 1.63 -12.77 -2.89
C TRP A 186 1.84 -14.29 -3.01
N THR A 187 2.37 -14.72 -4.16
CA THR A 187 2.72 -16.13 -4.35
C THR A 187 3.92 -16.53 -3.50
N GLY A 188 3.77 -17.57 -2.68
CA GLY A 188 4.83 -18.04 -1.78
C GLY A 188 4.92 -17.26 -0.46
N TYR A 189 3.82 -16.63 -0.03
CA TYR A 189 3.73 -15.96 1.27
C TYR A 189 4.01 -16.92 2.43
N THR A 190 4.77 -16.44 3.41
CA THR A 190 5.08 -17.13 4.68
C THR A 190 4.97 -16.12 5.82
N SER A 191 4.97 -16.58 7.07
CA SER A 191 4.87 -15.69 8.25
C SER A 191 5.98 -14.64 8.34
N ASN A 192 7.13 -14.87 7.68
CA ASN A 192 8.27 -13.95 7.68
C ASN A 192 8.36 -13.12 6.39
N SER A 193 7.40 -13.25 5.47
CA SER A 193 7.40 -12.52 4.21
C SER A 193 7.16 -11.02 4.42
N ARG A 194 6.38 -10.64 5.43
CA ARG A 194 5.95 -9.26 5.67
C ARG A 194 6.65 -8.64 6.87
N ASN A 195 6.96 -7.35 6.76
CA ASN A 195 7.43 -6.51 7.85
C ASN A 195 6.55 -5.26 7.92
N THR A 196 6.04 -4.90 9.10
CA THR A 196 5.15 -3.75 9.30
C THR A 196 5.90 -2.44 9.57
N GLY A 197 7.22 -2.46 9.42
CA GLY A 197 8.08 -1.29 9.52
C GLY A 197 7.98 -0.39 8.27
N SER A 198 8.72 0.71 8.29
CA SER A 198 8.74 1.70 7.20
C SER A 198 10.12 1.74 6.57
N ALA A 199 10.26 1.37 5.30
CA ALA A 199 11.50 1.53 4.56
C ALA A 199 11.92 3.00 4.44
N ILE A 200 10.95 3.92 4.39
CA ILE A 200 11.20 5.37 4.37
C ILE A 200 11.91 5.82 5.66
N VAL A 201 11.47 5.31 6.82
CA VAL A 201 12.13 5.64 8.09
C VAL A 201 13.45 4.88 8.21
N SER A 202 13.52 3.61 7.81
CA SER A 202 14.73 2.81 7.84
C SER A 202 15.85 3.32 6.91
N SER A 203 15.50 4.00 5.81
CA SER A 203 16.45 4.68 4.92
C SER A 203 16.91 6.03 5.46
N SER A 204 16.39 6.49 6.60
CA SER A 204 16.58 7.84 7.13
C SER A 204 16.05 8.96 6.21
N ALA A 205 15.20 8.64 5.23
CA ALA A 205 14.60 9.63 4.35
C ALA A 205 13.52 10.47 5.06
N ALA A 206 12.88 9.92 6.10
CA ALA A 206 12.00 10.66 7.00
C ALA A 206 12.14 10.18 8.45
N ILE A 207 11.82 11.06 9.41
CA ILE A 207 11.82 10.71 10.84
C ILE A 207 10.58 9.91 11.28
N LYS A 208 9.52 9.94 10.47
CA LYS A 208 8.27 9.21 10.71
C LYS A 208 7.50 9.03 9.41
N GLU A 209 6.65 8.00 9.40
CA GLU A 209 5.65 7.78 8.37
C GLU A 209 4.26 7.83 9.00
N PHE A 210 3.28 8.35 8.27
CA PHE A 210 1.89 8.32 8.68
C PHE A 210 1.33 6.92 8.44
N ARG A 211 0.75 6.30 9.46
CA ARG A 211 0.19 4.95 9.37
C ARG A 211 -1.21 4.97 8.78
N ASP A 212 -1.55 3.93 8.02
CA ASP A 212 -2.91 3.73 7.53
C ASP A 212 -3.82 3.10 8.59
N PRO A 213 -5.15 3.28 8.47
CA PRO A 213 -6.12 2.59 9.32
C PRO A 213 -6.07 1.07 9.15
N ILE A 214 -6.34 0.35 10.23
CA ILE A 214 -6.56 -1.10 10.19
C ILE A 214 -8.01 -1.36 9.74
N ILE A 215 -8.18 -2.05 8.62
CA ILE A 215 -9.51 -2.31 8.03
C ILE A 215 -10.15 -3.62 8.49
N TYR A 216 -9.39 -4.51 9.13
CA TYR A 216 -9.88 -5.81 9.57
C TYR A 216 -10.24 -5.78 11.05
N SER A 217 -11.52 -6.02 11.36
CA SER A 217 -12.03 -6.06 12.74
C SER A 217 -11.41 -7.17 13.59
N PHE A 218 -11.01 -8.28 12.94
CA PHE A 218 -10.34 -9.42 13.58
C PHE A 218 -8.82 -9.26 13.69
N HIS A 219 -8.26 -8.11 13.32
CA HIS A 219 -6.83 -7.88 13.48
C HIS A 219 -6.48 -7.87 14.98
N PRO A 220 -5.39 -8.53 15.43
CA PRO A 220 -5.08 -8.68 16.85
C PRO A 220 -5.04 -7.35 17.63
N ALA A 221 -4.48 -6.29 17.05
CA ALA A 221 -4.47 -4.96 17.65
C ALA A 221 -5.88 -4.35 17.83
N VAL A 222 -6.81 -4.62 16.91
CA VAL A 222 -8.20 -4.14 16.99
C VAL A 222 -8.96 -4.93 18.05
N GLU A 223 -8.80 -6.26 18.08
CA GLU A 223 -9.40 -7.11 19.11
C GLU A 223 -8.89 -6.78 20.51
N ALA A 224 -7.58 -6.54 20.65
CA ALA A 224 -6.95 -6.11 21.90
C ALA A 224 -7.49 -4.75 22.36
N LEU A 225 -7.57 -3.77 21.45
CA LEU A 225 -8.13 -2.46 21.77
C LEU A 225 -9.61 -2.56 22.18
N ASN A 226 -10.43 -3.31 21.43
CA ASN A 226 -11.83 -3.54 21.76
C ASN A 226 -12.00 -4.18 23.14
N SER A 227 -11.17 -5.19 23.46
CA SER A 227 -11.20 -5.86 24.76
C SER A 227 -10.81 -4.89 25.90
N SER A 228 -9.79 -4.07 25.67
CA SER A 228 -9.35 -3.05 26.64
C SER A 228 -10.43 -1.98 26.87
N LEU A 229 -11.08 -1.50 25.81
CA LEU A 229 -12.15 -0.51 25.92
C LEU A 229 -13.37 -1.07 26.64
N LYS A 230 -13.76 -2.33 26.38
CA LYS A 230 -14.83 -3.01 27.13
C LYS A 230 -14.52 -3.13 28.61
N LEU A 231 -13.27 -3.49 28.95
CA LEU A 231 -12.84 -3.57 30.34
C LEU A 231 -12.89 -2.20 31.02
N SER A 232 -12.37 -1.16 30.36
CA SER A 232 -12.40 0.22 30.85
C SER A 232 -13.83 0.72 31.07
N GLY A 233 -14.72 0.48 30.10
CA GLY A 233 -16.15 0.78 30.22
C GLY A 233 -16.79 0.07 31.41
N SER A 234 -16.58 -1.24 31.53
CA SER A 234 -17.14 -2.01 32.66
C SER A 234 -16.61 -1.54 34.03
N ALA A 235 -15.34 -1.11 34.10
CA ALA A 235 -14.78 -0.54 35.31
C ALA A 235 -15.40 0.83 35.63
N HIS A 236 -15.62 1.68 34.62
CA HIS A 236 -16.32 2.94 34.81
C HIS A 236 -17.76 2.71 35.28
N ASP A 237 -18.52 1.81 34.63
CA ASP A 237 -19.91 1.51 34.99
C ASP A 237 -20.04 1.02 36.43
N GLY A 238 -19.14 0.13 36.87
CA GLY A 238 -19.12 -0.38 38.23
C GLY A 238 -18.69 0.65 39.30
N LEU A 239 -17.87 1.63 38.94
CA LEU A 239 -17.34 2.64 39.88
C LEU A 239 -18.10 3.98 39.84
N ASN A 240 -18.98 4.16 38.85
CA ASN A 240 -19.71 5.39 38.68
C ASN A 240 -20.85 5.51 39.71
N ASN A 241 -20.58 6.22 40.81
CA ASN A 241 -21.58 6.49 41.84
C ASN A 241 -22.72 7.43 41.38
N ALA A 242 -22.59 8.05 40.21
CA ALA A 242 -23.66 8.83 39.58
C ALA A 242 -24.54 8.00 38.64
N SER A 243 -24.29 6.69 38.50
CA SER A 243 -25.18 5.83 37.72
C SER A 243 -26.52 5.66 38.46
N VAL A 244 -27.62 5.67 37.72
CA VAL A 244 -28.97 5.52 38.29
C VAL A 244 -29.09 4.17 39.01
N TYR A 245 -28.48 3.11 38.47
CA TYR A 245 -28.46 1.79 39.10
C TYR A 245 -27.72 1.81 40.45
N ASN A 246 -26.58 2.50 40.54
CA ASN A 246 -25.80 2.61 41.77
C ASN A 246 -26.42 3.59 42.80
N SER A 247 -27.44 4.36 42.42
CA SER A 247 -28.22 5.18 43.36
C SER A 247 -29.24 4.37 44.18
N ILE A 248 -29.49 3.12 43.79
CA ILE A 248 -30.39 2.20 44.48
C ILE A 248 -29.66 1.56 45.68
N PRO A 249 -30.32 1.35 46.84
CA PRO A 249 -29.69 0.72 48.00
C PRO A 249 -29.01 -0.62 47.68
N THR A 250 -27.82 -0.82 48.25
CA THR A 250 -26.94 -1.96 47.95
C THR A 250 -27.58 -3.33 48.15
N TRP A 251 -28.43 -3.50 49.17
CA TRP A 251 -29.12 -4.77 49.41
C TRP A 251 -30.07 -5.16 48.25
N ILE A 252 -30.64 -4.19 47.53
CA ILE A 252 -31.50 -4.44 46.37
C ILE A 252 -30.64 -4.78 45.15
N THR A 253 -29.53 -4.09 44.96
CA THR A 253 -28.66 -4.32 43.80
C THR A 253 -27.87 -5.63 43.93
N GLU A 254 -27.52 -6.06 45.15
CA GLU A 254 -26.96 -7.39 45.43
C GLU A 254 -27.98 -8.49 45.11
N ASP A 255 -29.23 -8.37 45.58
CA ASP A 255 -30.32 -9.30 45.26
C ASP A 255 -30.59 -9.38 43.74
N ASP A 256 -30.54 -8.24 43.01
CA ASP A 256 -30.74 -8.21 41.56
C ASP A 256 -29.57 -8.83 40.78
N ILE A 257 -28.32 -8.65 41.27
CA ILE A 257 -27.11 -9.25 40.69
C ILE A 257 -27.11 -10.77 40.84
N GLU A 258 -27.53 -11.28 42.01
CA GLU A 258 -27.68 -12.71 42.30
C GLU A 258 -28.91 -13.33 41.60
N GLY A 259 -29.90 -12.50 41.26
CA GLY A 259 -31.12 -12.87 40.54
C GLY A 259 -31.05 -12.76 39.00
N GLN A 260 -32.20 -12.45 38.39
CA GLN A 260 -32.37 -12.37 36.93
C GLN A 260 -31.96 -11.01 36.33
N ARG A 261 -31.47 -10.07 37.15
CA ARG A 261 -31.08 -8.71 36.72
C ARG A 261 -32.20 -7.90 36.06
N GLU A 262 -33.41 -8.04 36.59
CA GLU A 262 -34.60 -7.35 36.07
C GLU A 262 -34.52 -5.84 36.33
N LEU A 263 -34.00 -5.44 37.50
CA LEU A 263 -33.84 -4.04 37.85
C LEU A 263 -32.77 -3.37 37.00
N LEU A 264 -31.65 -4.05 36.75
CA LEU A 264 -30.63 -3.60 35.81
C LEU A 264 -31.21 -3.41 34.40
N SER A 265 -31.99 -4.38 33.93
CA SER A 265 -32.64 -4.34 32.62
C SER A 265 -33.63 -3.18 32.50
N LEU A 266 -34.43 -2.92 33.54
CA LEU A 266 -35.34 -1.77 33.60
C LEU A 266 -34.57 -0.45 33.58
N THR A 267 -33.49 -0.35 34.36
CA THR A 267 -32.63 0.85 34.39
C THR A 267 -32.02 1.13 33.02
N GLN A 268 -31.64 0.08 32.28
CA GLN A 268 -31.15 0.21 30.91
C GLN A 268 -32.23 0.71 29.93
N ILE A 269 -33.46 0.19 30.03
CA ILE A 269 -34.60 0.66 29.21
C ILE A 269 -34.90 2.13 29.49
N MET A 270 -34.92 2.54 30.77
CA MET A 270 -35.11 3.95 31.15
C MET A 270 -34.01 4.84 30.59
N SER A 271 -32.76 4.39 30.67
CA SER A 271 -31.60 5.13 30.16
C SER A 271 -31.67 5.28 28.63
N SER A 272 -32.06 4.22 27.91
CA SER A 272 -32.29 4.26 26.46
C SER A 272 -33.40 5.23 26.08
N TYR A 273 -34.46 5.36 26.89
CA TYR A 273 -35.50 6.36 26.63
C TYR A 273 -34.99 7.78 26.89
N PHE A 274 -34.22 8.02 27.96
CA PHE A 274 -33.64 9.35 28.22
C PHE A 274 -32.70 9.83 27.10
N ASP A 275 -31.96 8.93 26.46
CA ASP A 275 -31.16 9.26 25.27
C ASP A 275 -32.00 9.77 24.10
N THR A 276 -33.27 9.35 24.00
CA THR A 276 -34.19 9.82 22.93
C THR A 276 -34.82 11.18 23.21
N LEU A 277 -34.66 11.74 24.42
CA LEU A 277 -35.23 13.03 24.82
C LEU A 277 -34.29 14.22 24.55
N GLN A 278 -33.12 13.98 23.94
CA GLN A 278 -32.18 15.00 23.46
C GLN A 278 -32.36 15.24 21.95
#